data_AF-A0A961V801-F1
#
_entry.id   AF-A0A961V801-F1
#
_cell.length_a   1.000
_cell.length_b   1.000
_cell.length_c   1.000
_cell.angle_alpha   90.00
_cell.angle_beta   90.00
_cell.angle_gamma   90.00
#
_symmetry.space_group_name_H-M   'P 1'
#
loop_
_entity.id
_entity.type
_entity.pdbx_description
1 polymer ?
#
loop_
_entity_poly.entity_id
_entity_poly.type
_entity_poly.pdbx_seq_one_letter_code
_entity_poly.pdbx_strand_id
1 'polypeptide(L)'
;QSIDDSNADLAKDLRVLVRERLKAGDSDKQVLDYVVSRYGEFVLLKPVMAPHTLVLWFAAPALLLIGLVGIGFSVMRRKRAPRTLQDELTAEEKARLDALLEGE
;
A
#
# COMPACT_ATOMS: atom_id res chain seq x y z
N GLN A 1 -12.73 22.00 -1.38
CA GLN A 1 -13.17 23.41 -1.28
C GLN A 1 -12.33 24.06 -0.19
N SER A 2 -11.80 25.27 -0.43
CA SER A 2 -10.97 25.96 0.58
C SER A 2 -11.82 26.36 1.80
N ILE A 3 -11.18 26.66 2.93
CA ILE A 3 -11.92 27.20 4.08
C ILE A 3 -12.54 28.56 3.77
N ASP A 4 -11.96 29.33 2.85
CA ASP A 4 -12.48 30.65 2.44
C ASP A 4 -13.75 30.56 1.59
N ASP A 5 -13.87 29.52 0.76
CA ASP A 5 -14.99 29.35 -0.18
C ASP A 5 -16.14 28.47 0.34
N SER A 6 -15.95 27.77 1.46
CA SER A 6 -16.93 26.82 1.97
C SER A 6 -17.95 27.45 2.92
N ASN A 7 -19.22 27.09 2.79
CA ASN A 7 -20.28 27.52 3.73
C ASN A 7 -20.45 26.57 4.94
N ALA A 8 -19.60 25.54 5.06
CA ALA A 8 -19.61 24.64 6.21
C ALA A 8 -19.34 25.41 7.51
N ASP A 9 -20.02 25.04 8.60
CA ASP A 9 -19.85 25.71 9.89
C ASP A 9 -18.42 25.60 10.42
N LEU A 10 -17.77 24.44 10.22
CA LEU A 10 -16.35 24.25 10.52
C LEU A 10 -15.45 25.25 9.76
N ALA A 11 -15.77 25.59 8.51
CA ALA A 11 -14.96 26.52 7.73
C ALA A 11 -15.08 27.97 8.25
N LYS A 12 -16.26 28.35 8.78
CA LYS A 12 -16.47 29.64 9.44
C LYS A 12 -15.66 29.71 10.73
N ASP A 13 -15.73 28.67 11.56
CA ASP A 13 -15.00 28.61 12.83
C ASP A 13 -13.48 28.65 12.62
N LEU A 14 -12.97 27.94 11.62
CA LEU A 14 -11.55 27.97 11.25
C LEU A 14 -11.10 29.37 10.80
N ARG A 15 -11.91 30.08 10.01
CA ARG A 15 -11.61 31.47 9.59
C ARG A 15 -11.53 32.43 10.77
N VAL A 16 -12.45 32.32 11.74
CA VAL A 16 -12.42 33.13 12.96
C VAL A 16 -11.17 32.81 13.76
N LEU A 17 -10.88 31.53 13.97
CA LEU A 17 -9.71 31.11 14.75
C LEU A 17 -8.39 31.55 14.13
N VAL A 18 -8.20 31.34 12.81
CA VAL A 18 -6.98 31.79 12.11
C VAL A 18 -6.79 33.29 12.27
N ARG A 19 -7.86 34.08 12.14
CA ARG A 19 -7.80 35.54 12.32
C ARG A 19 -7.39 35.93 13.74
N GLU A 20 -7.89 35.24 14.76
CA GLU A 20 -7.50 35.50 16.16
C GLU A 20 -6.02 35.20 16.40
N ARG A 21 -5.50 34.10 15.87
CA ARG A 21 -4.09 33.71 16.01
C ARG A 21 -3.16 34.68 15.28
N LEU A 22 -3.52 35.10 14.07
CA LEU A 22 -2.77 36.12 13.34
C LEU A 22 -2.74 37.47 14.09
N LYS A 23 -3.86 37.88 14.69
CA LYS A 23 -3.91 39.08 15.55
C LYS A 23 -3.06 38.95 16.82
N ALA A 24 -2.91 37.74 17.34
CA ALA A 24 -2.03 37.44 18.46
C ALA A 24 -0.53 37.47 18.10
N GLY A 25 -0.19 37.61 16.81
CA GLY A 25 1.19 37.66 16.31
C GLY A 25 1.80 36.29 16.01
N ASP A 26 0.99 35.22 15.97
CA ASP A 26 1.47 33.88 15.58
C ASP A 26 1.95 33.89 14.13
N SER A 27 3.08 33.22 13.87
CA SER A 27 3.53 32.92 12.50
C SER A 27 2.63 31.88 11.82
N ASP A 28 2.63 31.84 10.49
CA ASP A 28 1.85 30.87 9.69
C ASP A 28 2.01 29.43 10.19
N LYS A 29 3.24 29.02 10.52
CA LYS A 29 3.52 27.68 11.05
C LYS A 29 2.83 27.45 12.40
N GLN A 30 2.89 28.42 13.32
CA GLN A 30 2.24 28.31 14.62
C GLN A 30 0.72 28.27 14.50
N VAL A 31 0.13 29.04 13.58
CA VAL A 31 -1.30 28.99 13.29
C VAL A 31 -1.71 27.61 12.78
N LEU A 32 -0.99 27.07 11.79
CA LEU A 32 -1.26 25.76 11.23
C LEU A 32 -1.09 24.64 12.28
N ASP A 33 0.01 24.66 13.03
CA ASP A 33 0.28 23.67 14.08
C ASP A 33 -0.82 23.71 15.16
N TYR A 34 -1.31 24.90 15.53
CA TYR A 34 -2.43 25.04 16.46
C TYR A 34 -3.73 24.45 15.91
N VAL A 35 -4.07 24.78 14.67
CA VAL A 35 -5.28 24.29 14.00
C VAL A 35 -5.22 22.76 13.89
N VAL A 36 -4.09 22.19 13.46
CA VAL A 36 -3.87 20.75 13.36
C VAL A 36 -3.94 20.07 14.73
N SER A 37 -3.40 20.68 15.78
CA SER A 37 -3.46 20.11 17.13
C SER A 37 -4.90 19.91 17.65
N ARG A 38 -5.83 20.76 17.20
CA ARG A 38 -7.22 20.80 17.68
C ARG A 38 -8.20 20.09 16.77
N TYR A 39 -7.98 20.16 15.46
CA TYR A 39 -8.88 19.63 14.45
C TYR A 39 -8.28 18.48 13.64
N GLY A 40 -7.00 18.13 13.84
CA GLY A 40 -6.32 17.07 13.09
C GLY A 40 -5.74 17.53 11.75
N GLU A 41 -4.91 16.69 11.15
CA GLU A 41 -4.18 17.00 9.90
C GLU A 41 -5.09 17.09 8.67
N PHE A 42 -6.29 16.48 8.70
CA PHE A 42 -7.21 16.45 7.56
C PHE A 42 -7.71 17.83 7.14
N VAL A 43 -7.67 18.82 8.04
CA VAL A 43 -8.03 20.21 7.74
C VAL A 43 -7.08 20.88 6.75
N LEU A 44 -5.85 20.38 6.62
CA LEU A 44 -4.88 20.88 5.64
C LEU A 44 -5.29 20.53 4.21
N LEU A 45 -6.21 19.57 4.03
CA LEU A 45 -6.64 19.02 2.74
C LEU A 45 -5.46 18.60 1.82
N LYS A 46 -4.30 18.37 2.43
CA LYS A 46 -3.06 17.97 1.80
C LYS A 46 -2.50 16.80 2.59
N PRO A 47 -2.20 15.66 1.93
CA PRO A 47 -1.62 14.52 2.63
C PRO A 47 -0.23 14.91 3.12
N VAL A 48 -0.08 14.95 4.45
CA VAL A 48 1.22 15.13 5.08
C VAL A 48 1.99 13.82 4.89
N MET A 49 3.25 13.89 4.48
CA MET A 49 4.13 12.71 4.36
C MET A 49 4.60 12.24 5.73
N ALA A 50 3.64 12.02 6.63
CA ALA A 50 3.85 11.46 7.95
C ALA A 50 4.08 9.93 7.85
N PRO A 51 4.74 9.31 8.85
CA PRO A 51 5.04 7.87 8.82
C PRO A 51 3.79 7.00 8.61
N HIS A 52 2.66 7.36 9.21
CA HIS A 52 1.40 6.63 9.06
C HIS A 52 0.87 6.69 7.62
N THR A 53 0.97 7.84 6.96
CA THR A 53 0.61 8.02 5.54
C THR A 53 1.50 7.16 4.66
N LEU A 54 2.81 7.14 4.91
CA LEU A 54 3.74 6.31 4.15
C LEU A 54 3.42 4.82 4.29
N VAL A 55 3.16 4.35 5.51
CA VAL A 55 2.74 2.96 5.75
C VAL A 55 1.50 2.62 4.93
N LEU A 56 0.49 3.49 4.91
CA LEU A 56 -0.73 3.27 4.13
C LEU A 56 -0.44 3.12 2.63
N TRP A 57 0.42 3.96 2.07
CA TRP A 57 0.77 3.93 0.64
C TRP A 57 1.69 2.77 0.26
N PHE A 58 2.61 2.37 1.16
CA PHE A 58 3.59 1.31 0.87
C PHE A 58 3.13 -0.08 1.31
N ALA A 59 2.13 -0.22 2.17
CA ALA A 59 1.67 -1.52 2.66
C ALA A 59 1.26 -2.46 1.52
N ALA A 60 0.37 -2.02 0.61
CA ALA A 60 -0.10 -2.85 -0.48
C ALA A 60 1.02 -3.19 -1.51
N PRO A 61 1.81 -2.23 -2.01
CA PRO A 61 2.94 -2.53 -2.88
C PRO A 61 3.98 -3.46 -2.23
N ALA A 62 4.29 -3.25 -0.94
CA ALA A 62 5.25 -4.08 -0.22
C ALA A 62 4.76 -5.52 -0.07
N LEU A 63 3.49 -5.72 0.32
CA LEU A 63 2.91 -7.06 0.42
C LEU A 63 2.89 -7.78 -0.93
N LEU A 64 2.55 -7.07 -2.00
CA LEU A 64 2.59 -7.63 -3.35
C LEU A 64 4.01 -8.05 -3.76
N LEU A 65 5.00 -7.20 -3.50
CA LEU A 65 6.41 -7.50 -3.77
C LEU A 65 6.89 -8.72 -2.97
N ILE A 66 6.56 -8.78 -1.67
CA ILE A 66 6.88 -9.93 -0.81
C ILE A 66 6.26 -11.22 -1.36
N GLY A 67 4.99 -11.17 -1.79
CA GLY A 67 4.31 -12.30 -2.39
C GLY A 67 4.98 -12.78 -3.69
N LEU A 68 5.27 -11.85 -4.60
CA LEU A 68 5.96 -12.17 -5.87
C LEU A 68 7.34 -12.78 -5.64
N VAL A 69 8.13 -12.21 -4.73
CA VAL A 69 9.46 -12.73 -4.37
C VAL A 69 9.34 -14.12 -3.74
N GLY A 70 8.38 -14.33 -2.84
CA GLY A 70 8.14 -15.62 -2.20
C GLY A 70 7.76 -16.72 -3.20
N ILE A 71 6.84 -16.42 -4.12
CA ILE A 71 6.43 -17.35 -5.19
C ILE A 71 7.61 -17.62 -6.12
N GLY A 72 8.31 -16.57 -6.57
CA GLY A 72 9.48 -16.69 -7.46
C GLY A 72 10.56 -17.58 -6.84
N PHE A 73 10.89 -17.36 -5.57
CA PHE A 73 11.85 -18.17 -4.83
C PHE A 73 11.40 -19.64 -4.71
N SER A 74 10.13 -19.88 -4.41
CA SER A 74 9.55 -21.23 -4.33
C SER A 74 9.65 -21.99 -5.65
N VAL A 75 9.29 -21.34 -6.77
CA VAL A 75 9.37 -21.92 -8.12
C VAL A 75 10.81 -22.21 -8.52
N MET A 76 11.74 -21.27 -8.26
CA MET A 76 13.17 -21.48 -8.55
C MET A 76 13.75 -22.64 -7.74
N ARG A 77 13.33 -22.80 -6.48
CA ARG A 77 13.76 -23.91 -5.64
C ARG A 77 13.22 -25.25 -6.14
N ARG A 78 11.96 -25.31 -6.58
CA ARG A 78 11.38 -26.53 -7.19
C ARG A 78 12.10 -26.95 -8.47
N LYS A 79 12.45 -26.01 -9.35
CA LYS A 79 13.21 -26.30 -10.58
C LYS A 79 14.62 -26.83 -10.31
N ARG A 80 15.18 -26.51 -9.14
CA ARG A 80 16.51 -26.99 -8.70
C ARG A 80 16.43 -28.24 -7.82
N ALA A 81 15.24 -28.72 -7.49
CA ALA A 81 15.12 -30.00 -6.81
C ALA A 81 15.62 -31.09 -7.77
N PRO A 82 16.54 -31.96 -7.34
CA PRO A 82 16.96 -33.08 -8.17
C PRO A 82 15.74 -33.92 -8.49
N ARG A 83 15.51 -34.21 -9.79
CA ARG A 83 14.54 -35.21 -10.21
C ARG A 83 14.83 -36.47 -9.43
N THR A 84 13.85 -36.92 -8.66
CA THR A 84 13.97 -38.17 -7.91
C THR A 84 13.72 -39.33 -8.88
N LEU A 85 14.18 -40.53 -8.55
CA LEU A 85 13.88 -41.74 -9.36
C LEU A 85 12.36 -42.03 -9.45
N GLN A 86 11.53 -41.37 -8.64
CA GLN A 86 10.06 -41.40 -8.74
C GLN A 86 9.51 -40.47 -9.84
N ASP A 87 10.31 -39.52 -10.34
CA ASP A 87 9.94 -38.60 -11.43
C ASP A 87 10.27 -39.15 -12.83
N GLU A 88 10.99 -40.28 -12.92
CA GLU A 88 11.22 -40.99 -14.18
C GLU A 88 10.18 -42.10 -14.34
N LEU A 89 9.49 -42.12 -15.47
CA LEU A 89 8.52 -43.18 -15.77
C LEU A 89 9.23 -44.53 -15.76
N THR A 90 8.68 -45.49 -15.04
CA THR A 90 9.09 -46.88 -15.17
C THR A 90 8.85 -47.37 -16.60
N ALA A 91 9.57 -48.40 -17.03
CA ALA A 91 9.43 -48.93 -18.38
C ALA A 91 7.99 -49.33 -18.72
N GLU A 92 7.23 -49.83 -17.73
CA GLU A 92 5.82 -50.18 -17.86
C GLU A 92 4.93 -48.94 -18.04
N GLU A 93 5.15 -47.89 -17.25
CA GLU A 93 4.39 -46.63 -17.38
C GLU A 93 4.67 -45.94 -18.71
N LYS A 94 5.92 -45.99 -19.19
CA LYS A 94 6.29 -45.46 -20.51
C LYS A 94 5.62 -46.23 -21.64
N ALA A 95 5.65 -47.57 -21.61
CA ALA A 95 4.99 -48.40 -22.62
C ALA A 95 3.46 -48.17 -22.65
N ARG A 96 2.85 -47.97 -21.48
CA ARG A 96 1.41 -47.65 -21.39
C ARG A 96 1.09 -46.26 -21.95
N LEU A 97 1.97 -45.28 -21.75
CA LEU A 97 1.83 -43.93 -22.30
C LEU A 97 1.93 -43.95 -23.83
N ASP A 98 2.93 -44.66 -24.37
CA ASP A 98 3.13 -44.79 -25.82
C ASP A 98 1.91 -45.47 -26.48
N ALA A 99 1.36 -46.52 -25.86
CA ALA A 99 0.14 -47.19 -26.33
C ALA A 99 -1.11 -46.30 -26.30
N LEU A 100 -1.19 -45.32 -25.40
CA LEU A 100 -2.29 -44.33 -25.36
C LEU A 100 -2.11 -43.23 -26.41
N LEU A 101 -0.87 -42.85 -26.73
CA LEU A 101 -0.56 -41.84 -27.76
C LEU A 101 -0.68 -42.38 -29.19
N GLU A 102 -0.41 -43.67 -29.39
CA GLU A 102 -0.60 -44.36 -30.68
C GLU A 102 -2.07 -44.78 -30.95
N GLY A 103 -2.92 -44.71 -29.92
CA GLY A 103 -4.33 -45.10 -29.97
C GLY A 103 -5.31 -43.98 -30.38
N GLU A 104 -4.82 -42.77 -30.66
CA GLU A 104 -5.52 -41.70 -31.40
C GLU A 104 -5.10 -41.70 -32.88
#